data_AF-A0A3N5VAR5-F1
#
_entry.id   AF-A0A3N5VAR5-F1
#
_cell.length_a   1.000
_cell.length_b   1.000
_cell.length_c   1.000
_cell.angle_alpha   90.00
_cell.angle_beta   90.00
_cell.angle_gamma   90.00
#
_symmetry.space_group_name_H-M   'P 1'
#
loop_
_entity.id
_entity.type
_entity.pdbx_description
1 polymer ?
#
loop_
_entity_poly.entity_id
_entity_poly.type
_entity_poly.pdbx_seq_one_letter_code
_entity_poly.pdbx_strand_id
1 'polypeptide(L)'
;MATRLRKSRRHRGTRYCGWGQIGQHRQSGSRGGIGGGGKHKHFWIRTVIEEPDHFGHDTLNSYSRFLVKKWINLRDLKNLSLRFSGKKEEKTILDLRSLGIQKLLGGGNISESYVIKVAQASASAKKKVESAGGSIISNDHSAQ
;
A
#
# COMPACT_ATOMS: atom_id res chain seq x y z
N MET A 1 -15.37 25.00 14.06
CA MET A 1 -14.22 24.60 14.93
C MET A 1 -14.36 25.27 16.29
N ALA A 2 -14.15 24.54 17.38
CA ALA A 2 -14.20 25.11 18.72
C ALA A 2 -13.02 26.09 18.94
N THR A 3 -13.30 27.39 18.97
CA THR A 3 -12.31 28.43 19.23
C THR A 3 -11.92 28.53 20.71
N ARG A 4 -12.72 27.93 21.59
CA ARG A 4 -12.57 27.96 23.06
C ARG A 4 -11.26 27.31 23.54
N LEU A 5 -10.85 26.20 22.93
CA LEU A 5 -9.69 25.39 23.37
C LEU A 5 -8.36 25.82 22.72
N ARG A 6 -8.34 26.89 21.91
CA ARG A 6 -7.11 27.36 21.27
C ARG A 6 -6.17 27.99 22.30
N LYS A 7 -4.88 27.62 22.25
CA LYS A 7 -3.83 28.20 23.11
C LYS A 7 -3.79 29.73 23.09
N SER A 8 -4.18 30.35 21.97
CA SER A 8 -4.22 31.81 21.82
C SER A 8 -5.09 32.52 22.87
N ARG A 9 -6.15 31.88 23.37
CA ARG A 9 -7.00 32.46 24.43
C ARG A 9 -6.25 32.53 25.77
N ARG A 10 -5.50 31.48 26.12
CA ARG A 10 -4.66 31.43 27.34
C ARG A 10 -3.48 32.39 27.27
N HIS A 11 -2.94 32.65 26.08
CA HIS A 11 -1.80 33.55 25.89
C HIS A 11 -2.17 35.04 25.81
N ARG A 12 -3.45 35.42 25.89
CA ARG A 12 -3.84 36.85 25.97
C ARG A 12 -3.28 37.47 27.25
N GLY A 13 -2.69 38.65 27.14
CA GLY A 13 -1.99 39.33 28.24
C GLY A 13 -0.51 38.93 28.36
N THR A 14 -0.05 37.90 27.65
CA THR A 14 1.40 37.65 27.49
C THR A 14 1.97 38.50 26.36
N ARG A 15 3.17 39.05 26.55
CA ARG A 15 3.81 39.95 25.57
C ARG A 15 4.20 39.24 24.27
N TYR A 16 4.65 37.98 24.35
CA TYR A 16 5.28 37.26 23.23
C TYR A 16 4.50 36.04 22.73
N CYS A 17 3.35 35.73 23.33
CA CYS A 17 2.50 34.59 22.95
C CYS A 17 3.24 33.22 22.85
N GLY A 18 4.34 33.05 23.59
CA GLY A 18 5.14 31.82 23.63
C GLY A 18 6.32 31.74 22.64
N TRP A 19 6.64 32.81 21.91
CA TRP A 19 7.71 32.82 20.90
C TRP A 19 9.08 33.34 21.38
N GLY A 20 9.22 33.59 22.69
CA GLY A 20 10.43 34.14 23.30
C GLY A 20 10.62 35.65 23.07
N GLN A 21 11.59 36.26 23.75
CA GLN A 21 11.84 37.72 23.66
C GLN A 21 12.76 38.12 22.49
N ILE A 22 13.77 37.30 22.19
CA ILE A 22 14.88 37.67 21.29
C ILE A 22 14.58 37.29 19.82
N GLY A 23 14.31 36.01 19.56
CA GLY A 23 14.12 35.50 18.19
C GLY A 23 12.78 35.86 17.55
N GLN A 24 11.71 35.89 18.35
CA GLN A 24 10.31 36.14 17.95
C GLN A 24 9.80 35.25 16.80
N HIS A 25 8.50 35.30 16.53
CA HIS A 25 7.90 34.64 15.38
C HIS A 25 7.96 35.53 14.15
N ARG A 26 9.04 35.41 13.37
CA ARG A 26 9.22 36.14 12.10
C ARG A 26 8.74 35.28 10.91
N GLN A 27 8.88 35.83 9.71
CA GLN A 27 8.40 35.22 8.47
C GLN A 27 9.32 34.06 7.99
N SER A 28 9.48 33.88 6.68
CA SER A 28 10.23 32.78 6.08
C SER A 28 11.70 32.72 6.48
N GLY A 29 12.33 33.86 6.81
CA GLY A 29 13.72 33.91 7.25
C GLY A 29 14.00 33.08 8.50
N SER A 30 13.13 33.16 9.53
CA SER A 30 13.28 32.35 10.75
C SER A 30 12.99 30.86 10.53
N ARG A 31 12.35 30.51 9.41
CA ARG A 31 12.09 29.13 9.00
C ARG A 31 13.21 28.55 8.15
N GLY A 32 14.23 29.34 7.79
CA GLY A 32 15.28 28.94 6.85
C GLY A 32 14.81 28.86 5.40
N GLY A 33 13.81 29.65 5.01
CA GLY A 33 13.24 29.67 3.66
C GLY A 33 11.79 29.18 3.61
N ILE A 34 11.26 29.07 2.38
CA ILE A 34 9.90 28.60 2.11
C ILE A 34 10.00 27.18 1.53
N GLY A 35 9.18 26.27 2.04
CA GLY A 35 9.12 24.88 1.55
C GLY A 35 10.43 24.12 1.72
N GLY A 36 10.86 23.42 0.66
CA GLY A 36 12.09 22.63 0.62
C GLY A 36 13.38 23.44 0.35
N GLY A 37 13.34 24.77 0.46
CA GLY A 37 14.52 25.60 0.29
C GLY A 37 15.63 25.23 1.27
N GLY A 38 16.87 25.09 0.78
CA GLY A 38 18.03 24.83 1.63
C GLY A 38 18.34 23.36 1.92
N LYS A 39 17.58 22.40 1.39
CA LYS A 39 17.82 20.96 1.61
C LYS A 39 19.20 20.49 1.13
N HIS A 40 19.81 21.14 0.14
CA HIS A 40 21.21 20.93 -0.28
C HIS A 40 22.23 21.90 0.37
N LYS A 41 21.82 22.71 1.35
CA LYS A 41 22.65 23.73 2.00
C LYS A 41 22.49 23.67 3.52
N HIS A 42 21.90 24.70 4.13
CA HIS A 42 21.73 24.82 5.59
C HIS A 42 20.76 23.80 6.21
N PHE A 43 19.94 23.11 5.40
CA PHE A 43 19.09 21.98 5.85
C PHE A 43 19.61 20.61 5.41
N TRP A 44 20.86 20.53 4.96
CA TRP A 44 21.47 19.26 4.55
C TRP A 44 21.42 18.20 5.66
N ILE A 45 21.78 18.57 6.89
CA ILE A 45 21.79 17.63 8.04
C ILE A 45 20.40 17.02 8.26
N ARG A 46 19.34 17.85 8.26
CA ARG A 46 17.97 17.35 8.41
C ARG A 46 17.58 16.43 7.27
N THR A 47 17.95 16.79 6.05
CA THR A 47 17.62 16.00 4.85
C THR A 47 18.27 14.62 4.93
N VAL A 48 19.54 14.52 5.32
CA VAL A 48 20.23 13.23 5.46
C VAL A 48 19.60 12.34 6.56
N ILE A 49 19.14 12.94 7.66
CA ILE A 49 18.58 12.19 8.80
C ILE A 49 17.14 11.75 8.55
N GLU A 50 16.28 12.68 8.10
CA GLU A 50 14.84 12.45 8.00
C GLU A 50 14.41 11.97 6.61
N GLU A 51 15.14 12.36 5.56
CA GLU A 51 14.78 12.12 4.16
C GLU A 51 16.02 11.69 3.33
N PRO A 52 16.69 10.58 3.66
CA PRO A 52 17.95 10.18 3.02
C PRO A 52 17.81 10.00 1.50
N ASP A 53 16.67 9.49 1.05
CA ASP A 53 16.37 9.25 -0.38
C ASP A 53 15.67 10.45 -1.05
N HIS A 54 15.74 11.65 -0.45
CA HIS A 54 15.08 12.84 -1.00
C HIS A 54 15.64 13.27 -2.36
N PHE A 55 16.93 13.05 -2.56
CA PHE A 55 17.65 13.42 -3.77
C PHE A 55 18.17 12.18 -4.47
N GLY A 56 17.89 12.08 -5.77
CA GLY A 56 18.24 10.93 -6.59
C GLY A 56 17.08 10.54 -7.50
N HIS A 57 17.37 9.64 -8.42
CA HIS A 57 16.37 9.02 -9.28
C HIS A 57 16.57 7.51 -9.25
N ASP A 58 15.47 6.76 -9.18
CA ASP A 58 15.51 5.32 -9.41
C ASP A 58 15.93 5.07 -10.85
N THR A 59 16.92 4.20 -11.05
CA THR A 59 17.54 3.96 -12.36
C THR A 59 16.64 3.20 -13.34
N LEU A 60 15.57 2.54 -12.86
CA LEU A 60 14.80 1.55 -13.62
C LEU A 60 13.29 1.81 -13.62
N ASN A 61 12.84 2.90 -14.24
CA ASN A 61 11.41 3.14 -14.49
C ASN A 61 11.05 2.86 -15.97
N SER A 62 10.58 1.64 -16.26
CA SER A 62 10.10 1.28 -17.61
C SER A 62 8.78 1.99 -17.94
N TYR A 63 8.60 2.42 -19.18
CA TYR A 63 7.34 3.00 -19.67
C TYR A 63 6.20 1.96 -19.68
N SER A 64 6.51 0.71 -20.02
CA SER A 64 5.54 -0.39 -20.05
C SER A 64 5.69 -1.25 -18.81
N ARG A 65 4.96 -0.90 -17.74
CA ARG A 65 4.93 -1.69 -16.50
C ARG A 65 3.76 -2.68 -16.53
N PHE A 66 4.07 -3.96 -16.48
CA PHE A 66 3.08 -5.01 -16.23
C PHE A 66 2.70 -5.06 -14.75
N LEU A 67 1.87 -4.10 -14.32
CA LEU A 67 1.40 -4.00 -12.94
C LEU A 67 0.19 -4.92 -12.73
N VAL A 68 0.33 -5.91 -11.86
CA VAL A 68 -0.80 -6.68 -11.34
C VAL A 68 -1.61 -5.76 -10.42
N LYS A 69 -2.81 -5.37 -10.85
CA LYS A 69 -3.65 -4.40 -10.13
C LYS A 69 -4.40 -5.01 -8.95
N LYS A 70 -4.78 -6.29 -9.04
CA LYS A 70 -5.60 -6.97 -8.03
C LYS A 70 -5.14 -8.41 -7.86
N TRP A 71 -4.82 -8.78 -6.62
CA TRP A 71 -4.42 -10.12 -6.23
C TRP A 71 -5.26 -10.61 -5.05
N ILE A 72 -5.24 -11.91 -4.82
CA ILE A 72 -5.86 -12.53 -3.65
C ILE A 72 -4.98 -13.63 -3.07
N ASN A 73 -5.06 -13.82 -1.76
CA ASN A 73 -4.39 -14.89 -1.04
C ASN A 73 -5.30 -16.11 -0.87
N LEU A 74 -4.71 -17.30 -0.71
CA LEU A 74 -5.45 -18.53 -0.44
C LEU A 74 -6.36 -18.44 0.80
N ARG A 75 -5.93 -17.71 1.84
CA ARG A 75 -6.73 -17.49 3.07
C ARG A 75 -8.12 -16.93 2.80
N ASP A 76 -8.23 -16.03 1.81
CA ASP A 76 -9.47 -15.27 1.56
C ASP A 76 -10.42 -16.02 0.62
N LEU A 77 -9.99 -17.14 0.04
CA LEU A 77 -10.79 -17.94 -0.89
C LEU A 77 -12.06 -18.50 -0.23
N LYS A 78 -11.99 -18.90 1.04
CA LYS A 78 -13.15 -19.40 1.79
C LYS A 78 -14.25 -18.35 1.95
N ASN A 79 -13.85 -17.09 2.16
CA ASN A 79 -14.80 -15.99 2.28
C ASN A 79 -15.41 -15.62 0.93
N LEU A 80 -14.63 -15.74 -0.16
CA LEU A 80 -15.15 -15.58 -1.51
C LEU A 80 -16.11 -16.70 -1.90
N SER A 81 -15.77 -17.96 -1.62
CA SER A 81 -16.65 -19.08 -1.94
C SER A 81 -18.00 -18.90 -1.24
N LEU A 82 -18.02 -18.60 0.05
CA LEU A 82 -19.27 -18.38 0.78
C LEU A 82 -20.16 -17.26 0.20
N ARG A 83 -19.55 -16.19 -0.35
CA ARG A 83 -20.27 -15.05 -0.90
C ARG A 83 -20.79 -15.27 -2.32
N PHE A 84 -20.07 -16.05 -3.13
CA PHE A 84 -20.34 -16.18 -4.56
C PHE A 84 -20.83 -17.57 -4.98
N SER A 85 -20.70 -18.59 -4.13
CA SER A 85 -21.25 -19.92 -4.39
C SER A 85 -22.55 -20.13 -3.63
N GLY A 86 -23.67 -20.13 -4.37
CA GLY A 86 -24.99 -20.42 -3.84
C GLY A 86 -25.31 -21.91 -3.71
N LYS A 87 -24.47 -22.81 -4.24
CA LYS A 87 -24.70 -24.27 -4.18
C LYS A 87 -23.38 -25.05 -4.14
N LYS A 88 -23.34 -26.01 -3.20
CA LYS A 88 -22.31 -27.04 -3.09
C LYS A 88 -22.56 -28.09 -4.19
N GLU A 89 -21.80 -28.01 -5.27
CA GLU A 89 -21.47 -29.21 -6.03
C GLU A 89 -20.14 -29.78 -5.51
N GLU A 90 -19.86 -31.05 -5.80
CA GLU A 90 -18.71 -31.81 -5.27
C GLU A 90 -17.34 -31.15 -5.52
N LYS A 91 -17.25 -30.17 -6.43
CA LYS A 91 -16.09 -29.30 -6.64
C LYS A 91 -16.53 -27.85 -6.77
N THR A 92 -16.14 -27.00 -5.81
CA THR A 92 -16.48 -25.56 -5.87
C THR A 92 -15.60 -24.87 -6.91
N ILE A 93 -16.20 -24.44 -8.02
CA ILE A 93 -15.53 -23.71 -9.09
C ILE A 93 -15.49 -22.23 -8.71
N LEU A 94 -14.29 -21.67 -8.57
CA LEU A 94 -14.06 -20.25 -8.28
C LEU A 94 -13.49 -19.55 -9.51
N ASP A 95 -14.32 -18.70 -10.13
CA ASP A 95 -13.87 -17.84 -11.22
C ASP A 95 -13.37 -16.49 -10.69
N LEU A 96 -12.06 -16.39 -10.49
CA LEU A 96 -11.41 -15.16 -10.02
C LEU A 96 -11.30 -14.12 -11.14
N ARG A 97 -11.36 -14.53 -12.41
CA ARG A 97 -11.29 -13.63 -13.57
C ARG A 97 -12.55 -12.77 -13.66
N SER A 98 -13.72 -13.37 -13.47
CA SER A 98 -15.00 -12.65 -13.40
C SER A 98 -15.02 -11.61 -12.26
N LEU A 99 -14.26 -11.84 -11.19
CA LEU A 99 -14.10 -10.91 -10.06
C LEU A 99 -13.02 -9.82 -10.29
N GLY A 100 -12.40 -9.81 -11.47
CA GLY A 100 -11.33 -8.88 -11.85
C GLY A 100 -10.01 -9.13 -11.12
N ILE A 101 -9.83 -10.30 -10.52
CA ILE A 101 -8.60 -10.66 -9.80
C ILE A 101 -7.61 -11.29 -10.80
N GLN A 102 -6.42 -10.70 -10.88
CA GLN A 102 -5.43 -11.07 -11.89
C GLN A 102 -4.44 -12.13 -11.37
N LYS A 103 -4.11 -12.12 -10.08
CA LYS A 103 -3.09 -13.01 -9.51
C LYS A 103 -3.52 -13.70 -8.22
N LEU A 104 -3.29 -15.01 -8.15
CA LEU A 104 -3.43 -15.81 -6.93
C LEU A 104 -2.08 -15.95 -6.23
N LEU A 105 -2.05 -15.66 -4.92
CA LEU A 105 -0.87 -15.73 -4.07
C LEU A 105 -1.02 -16.81 -3.00
N GLY A 106 0.09 -17.46 -2.63
CA GLY A 106 0.14 -18.59 -1.69
C GLY A 106 0.07 -18.23 -0.20
N GLY A 107 -0.43 -17.03 0.15
CA GLY A 107 -0.57 -16.60 1.53
C GLY A 107 -1.69 -17.35 2.26
N GLY A 108 -1.35 -17.99 3.38
CA GLY A 108 -2.29 -18.78 4.18
C GLY A 108 -2.38 -20.27 3.77
N ASN A 109 -3.32 -20.98 4.40
CA ASN A 109 -3.58 -22.40 4.19
C ASN A 109 -4.98 -22.59 3.62
N ILE A 110 -5.17 -23.71 2.94
CA ILE A 110 -6.43 -24.06 2.29
C ILE A 110 -6.83 -25.45 2.80
N SER A 111 -8.08 -25.59 3.24
CA SER A 111 -8.63 -26.85 3.78
C SER A 111 -9.64 -27.50 2.85
N GLU A 112 -10.15 -26.73 1.89
CA GLU A 112 -11.17 -27.17 0.93
C GLU A 112 -10.53 -27.26 -0.46
N SER A 113 -10.98 -28.24 -1.26
CA SER A 113 -10.56 -28.38 -2.64
C SER A 113 -11.35 -27.41 -3.54
N TYR A 114 -10.64 -26.59 -4.29
CA TYR A 114 -11.24 -25.63 -5.23
C TYR A 114 -10.71 -25.84 -6.64
N VAL A 115 -11.57 -25.60 -7.63
CA VAL A 115 -11.16 -25.45 -9.03
C VAL A 115 -11.09 -23.95 -9.32
N ILE A 116 -9.89 -23.40 -9.42
CA ILE A 116 -9.67 -21.95 -9.50
C ILE A 116 -9.32 -21.54 -10.94
N LYS A 117 -10.11 -20.64 -11.53
CA LYS A 117 -9.79 -19.99 -12.80
C LYS A 117 -9.15 -18.63 -12.54
N VAL A 118 -7.88 -18.45 -12.92
CA VAL A 118 -7.13 -17.20 -12.67
C VAL A 118 -6.11 -16.94 -13.80
N ALA A 119 -5.78 -15.67 -14.05
CA ALA A 119 -4.80 -15.33 -15.08
C ALA A 119 -3.36 -15.70 -14.70
N GLN A 120 -2.96 -15.47 -13.44
CA GLN A 120 -1.64 -15.82 -12.94
C GLN A 120 -1.72 -16.44 -11.55
N ALA A 121 -0.83 -17.39 -11.23
CA ALA A 121 -0.73 -17.99 -9.91
C ALA A 121 0.75 -18.09 -9.47
N SER A 122 1.04 -17.80 -8.20
CA SER A 122 2.38 -18.01 -7.65
C SER A 122 2.72 -19.49 -7.54
N ALA A 123 4.00 -19.86 -7.66
CA ALA A 123 4.43 -21.24 -7.52
C ALA A 123 4.02 -21.86 -6.16
N SER A 124 4.07 -21.06 -5.09
CA SER A 124 3.60 -21.46 -3.77
C SER A 124 2.08 -21.69 -3.71
N ALA A 125 1.29 -20.93 -4.46
CA ALA A 125 -0.16 -21.13 -4.54
C ALA A 125 -0.49 -22.43 -5.27
N LYS A 126 0.18 -22.69 -6.42
CA LYS A 126 0.00 -23.93 -7.20
C LYS A 126 0.22 -25.17 -6.33
N LYS A 127 1.38 -25.25 -5.66
CA LYS A 127 1.72 -26.37 -4.77
C LYS A 127 0.69 -26.61 -3.67
N LYS A 128 0.24 -25.55 -3.00
CA LYS A 128 -0.72 -25.66 -1.89
C LYS A 128 -2.11 -26.07 -2.35
N VAL A 129 -2.56 -25.57 -3.49
CA VAL A 129 -3.87 -25.95 -4.06
C VAL A 129 -3.86 -27.40 -4.53
N GLU A 130 -2.78 -27.84 -5.18
CA GLU A 130 -2.59 -29.24 -5.58
C GLU A 130 -2.54 -30.19 -4.37
N SER A 131 -1.82 -29.82 -3.31
CA SER A 131 -1.77 -30.60 -2.06
C SER A 131 -3.12 -30.73 -1.37
N ALA A 132 -4.02 -29.76 -1.56
CA ALA A 132 -5.38 -29.80 -1.05
C ALA A 132 -6.38 -30.49 -2.01
N GLY A 133 -5.89 -31.10 -3.10
CA GLY A 133 -6.72 -31.78 -4.10
C GLY A 133 -7.53 -30.84 -5.00
N GLY A 134 -7.16 -29.55 -5.06
CA GLY A 134 -7.71 -28.58 -5.99
C GLY A 134 -6.96 -28.53 -7.32
N SER A 135 -7.53 -27.86 -8.31
CA SER A 135 -6.89 -27.63 -9.62
C SER A 135 -6.93 -26.16 -10.00
N ILE A 136 -5.89 -25.69 -10.69
CA ILE A 136 -5.80 -24.31 -11.19
C ILE A 136 -5.83 -24.35 -12.71
N ILE A 137 -6.75 -23.60 -13.30
CA ILE A 137 -6.83 -23.39 -14.75
C ILE A 137 -6.32 -21.97 -15.00
N SER A 138 -5.04 -21.87 -15.42
CA SER A 138 -4.46 -20.63 -15.91
C SER A 138 -4.41 -20.62 -17.43
N ASN A 139 -4.97 -19.58 -18.05
CA ASN A 139 -4.59 -19.22 -19.42
C ASN A 139 -3.26 -18.48 -19.31
N ASP A 140 -2.17 -19.24 -19.24
CA ASP A 140 -0.84 -18.67 -19.31
C ASP A 140 -0.67 -18.06 -20.71
N HIS A 141 -0.77 -16.74 -20.82
CA HIS A 141 -0.05 -16.05 -21.89
C HIS A 141 1.42 -16.16 -21.49
N SER A 142 2.09 -17.21 -21.99
CA SER A 142 3.55 -17.25 -22.09
C SER A 142 3.97 -16.05 -22.92
N ALA A 143 4.29 -14.93 -22.27
CA ALA A 143 4.92 -13.80 -22.92
C ALA A 143 6.28 -14.27 -23.45
N GLN A 144 6.42 -14.28 -24.78
CA GLN A 144 7.71 -14.25 -25.46
C GLN A 144 8.47 -12.97 -25.10
#